data_AF-A0ABD0JNH7-F1
#
_entry.id   AF-A0ABD0JNH7-F1
#
_cell.length_a   1.000
_cell.length_b   1.000
_cell.length_c   1.000
_cell.angle_alpha   90.00
_cell.angle_beta   90.00
_cell.angle_gamma   90.00
#
_symmetry.space_group_name_H-M   'P 1'
#
loop_
_entity.id
_entity.type
_entity.pdbx_description
1 polymer ?
#
loop_
_entity_poly.entity_id
_entity_poly.type
_entity_poly.pdbx_seq_one_letter_code
_entity_poly.pdbx_strand_id
1 'polypeptide(L)'
;MAFFGITQLGFQHYLREHSVAAKTSEPPRSTHQLGFRALPPLKDKNPIQRPPIPIDQVSGYGPGNEGSYVELMRLKTKHCRNHTAPHVLYFRPPTTANEPGWFHKDRPLYQTRPWTYVERKPKINSEMSRFVDSMALTNRQFSLF
;
A
#
# COMPACT_ATOMS: atom_id res chain seq x y z
N MET A 1 7.66 1.71 -14.10
CA MET A 1 8.42 0.46 -13.87
C MET A 1 7.46 -0.70 -13.97
N ALA A 2 7.61 -1.57 -14.97
CA ALA A 2 6.91 -2.85 -15.03
C ALA A 2 7.77 -3.85 -14.28
N PHE A 3 7.27 -4.44 -13.20
CA PHE A 3 7.99 -5.48 -12.48
C PHE A 3 7.57 -6.82 -13.08
N PHE A 4 8.44 -7.43 -13.90
CA PHE A 4 8.32 -8.81 -14.42
C PHE A 4 6.92 -9.21 -14.96
N GLY A 5 6.22 -8.31 -15.66
CA GLY A 5 4.88 -8.60 -16.20
C GLY A 5 3.75 -8.69 -15.18
N ILE A 6 4.04 -8.46 -13.89
CA ILE A 6 3.06 -8.44 -12.79
C ILE A 6 2.32 -7.11 -12.75
N THR A 7 3.00 -6.02 -13.11
CA THR A 7 2.43 -4.67 -13.11
C THR A 7 2.31 -4.15 -14.54
N GLN A 8 1.14 -3.63 -14.89
CA GLN A 8 0.92 -3.04 -16.21
C GLN A 8 1.65 -1.69 -16.31
N LEU A 9 2.17 -1.36 -17.49
CA LEU A 9 2.74 -0.05 -17.80
C LEU A 9 1.67 0.88 -18.37
N GLY A 10 1.82 2.16 -18.12
CA GLY A 10 0.94 3.20 -18.67
C GLY A 10 -0.22 3.56 -17.76
N PHE A 11 -1.16 4.32 -18.31
CA PHE A 11 -2.35 4.76 -17.60
C PHE A 11 -3.31 3.60 -17.39
N GLN A 12 -3.75 3.42 -16.14
CA GLN A 12 -4.66 2.36 -15.73
C GLN A 12 -6.00 2.98 -15.36
N HIS A 13 -7.07 2.46 -15.96
CA HIS A 13 -8.42 2.96 -15.70
C HIS A 13 -9.02 2.20 -14.52
N TYR A 14 -8.72 2.67 -13.32
CA TYR A 14 -9.17 2.08 -12.05
C TYR A 14 -10.66 1.69 -12.04
N LEU A 15 -11.55 2.60 -12.44
CA LEU A 15 -13.00 2.33 -12.45
C LEU A 15 -13.38 1.24 -13.43
N ARG A 16 -12.76 1.19 -14.61
CA ARG A 16 -13.05 0.21 -15.65
C ARG A 16 -12.54 -1.17 -15.23
N GLU A 17 -11.32 -1.25 -14.74
CA GLU A 17 -10.66 -2.50 -14.33
C GLU A 17 -11.37 -3.19 -13.17
N HIS A 18 -11.98 -2.40 -12.27
CA HIS A 18 -12.67 -2.91 -11.10
C HIS A 18 -14.21 -2.92 -11.22
N SER A 19 -14.75 -2.45 -12.35
CA SER A 19 -16.19 -2.55 -12.64
C SER A 19 -16.57 -3.99 -12.95
N VAL A 20 -17.69 -4.44 -12.38
CA VAL A 20 -18.27 -5.75 -12.71
C VAL A 20 -18.84 -5.67 -14.12
N ALA A 21 -18.48 -6.62 -14.98
CA ALA A 21 -19.08 -6.73 -16.31
C ALA A 21 -20.60 -6.90 -16.17
N ALA A 22 -21.37 -6.16 -16.98
CA ALA A 22 -22.82 -6.30 -17.00
C ALA A 22 -23.16 -7.76 -17.32
N LYS A 23 -23.96 -8.41 -16.45
CA LYS A 23 -24.42 -9.78 -16.71
C LYS A 23 -25.34 -9.74 -17.91
N THR A 24 -25.21 -10.70 -18.83
CA THR A 24 -26.08 -10.83 -20.01
C THR A 24 -27.57 -10.98 -19.66
N SER A 25 -27.88 -11.38 -18.42
CA SER A 25 -29.23 -11.47 -17.87
C SER A 25 -29.80 -10.13 -17.38
N GLU A 26 -28.99 -9.09 -17.25
CA GLU A 26 -29.46 -7.76 -16.88
C GLU A 26 -29.99 -7.07 -18.14
N PRO A 27 -31.20 -6.47 -18.10
CA PRO A 27 -31.72 -5.77 -19.25
C PRO A 27 -30.72 -4.69 -19.68
N PRO A 28 -30.50 -4.49 -21.00
CA PRO A 28 -29.58 -3.47 -21.47
C PRO A 28 -30.01 -2.15 -20.84
N ARG A 29 -29.12 -1.58 -19.99
CA ARG A 29 -29.37 -0.28 -19.38
C ARG A 29 -29.51 0.70 -20.54
N SER A 30 -30.75 1.07 -20.86
CA SER A 30 -31.02 1.99 -21.94
C SER A 30 -30.27 3.29 -21.66
N THR A 31 -29.85 3.97 -22.72
CA THR A 31 -29.27 5.33 -22.68
C THR A 31 -30.14 6.33 -21.89
N HIS A 32 -31.38 5.95 -21.57
CA HIS A 32 -32.35 6.73 -20.81
C HIS A 32 -32.83 6.06 -19.51
N GLN A 33 -32.10 5.10 -18.91
CA GLN A 33 -32.37 4.70 -17.53
C GLN A 33 -31.91 5.78 -16.54
N LEU A 34 -32.68 6.88 -16.55
CA LEU A 34 -32.81 7.88 -15.49
C LEU A 34 -33.48 7.22 -14.27
N GLY A 35 -32.81 6.23 -13.69
CA GLY A 35 -33.30 5.47 -12.52
C GLY A 35 -32.40 5.58 -11.30
N PHE A 36 -31.14 5.95 -11.46
CA PHE A 36 -30.32 6.41 -10.34
C PHE A 36 -30.49 7.91 -10.20
N ARG A 37 -31.54 8.33 -9.47
CA ARG A 37 -31.41 9.54 -8.66
C ARG A 37 -30.20 9.27 -7.78
N ALA A 38 -29.04 9.81 -8.16
CA ALA A 38 -27.94 9.93 -7.22
C ALA A 38 -28.54 10.65 -6.00
N LEU A 39 -28.68 9.94 -4.89
CA LEU A 39 -29.02 10.61 -3.64
C LEU A 39 -27.96 11.71 -3.49
N PRO A 40 -28.36 12.98 -3.30
CA PRO A 40 -27.38 14.01 -2.99
C PRO A 40 -26.55 13.50 -1.81
N PRO A 41 -25.23 13.72 -1.80
CA PRO A 41 -24.39 13.26 -0.70
C PRO A 41 -25.06 13.71 0.61
N LEU A 42 -25.27 12.78 1.54
CA LEU A 42 -25.76 13.15 2.87
C LEU A 42 -24.72 14.11 3.45
N LYS A 43 -25.04 15.40 3.38
CA LYS A 43 -24.29 16.44 4.06
C LYS A 43 -24.68 16.31 5.52
N ASP A 44 -23.85 15.66 6.32
CA ASP A 44 -24.04 15.62 7.76
C ASP A 44 -24.14 17.06 8.25
N LYS A 45 -25.30 17.45 8.79
CA LYS A 45 -25.57 18.83 9.22
C LYS A 45 -24.65 19.27 10.36
N ASN A 46 -24.05 18.31 11.09
CA ASN A 46 -23.04 18.52 12.11
C ASN A 46 -22.00 17.39 12.02
N PRO A 47 -20.85 17.59 11.37
CA PRO A 47 -19.75 16.65 11.53
C PRO A 47 -19.37 16.62 13.02
N ILE A 48 -19.19 15.42 13.57
CA ILE A 48 -18.69 15.26 14.93
C ILE A 48 -17.38 16.03 15.03
N GLN A 49 -17.32 17.04 15.91
CA GLN A 49 -16.08 17.76 16.22
C GLN A 49 -15.15 16.77 16.89
N ARG A 50 -14.29 16.14 16.08
CA ARG A 50 -13.19 15.34 16.62
C ARG A 50 -12.25 16.31 17.33
N PRO A 51 -11.79 16.00 18.55
CA PRO A 51 -10.79 16.82 19.21
C PRO A 51 -9.59 16.98 18.27
N PRO A 52 -8.95 18.16 18.20
CA PRO A 52 -7.71 18.31 17.46
C PRO A 52 -6.68 17.40 18.11
N ILE A 53 -6.50 16.21 17.54
CA ILE A 53 -5.37 15.35 17.87
C ILE A 53 -4.15 16.18 17.47
N PRO A 54 -3.23 16.50 18.39
CA PRO A 54 -2.00 17.18 18.04
C PRO A 54 -1.34 16.37 16.94
N ILE A 55 -1.15 16.99 15.77
CA ILE A 55 -0.49 16.34 14.63
C ILE A 55 0.90 16.01 15.11
N ASP A 56 1.07 14.72 15.36
CA ASP A 56 2.19 14.10 16.03
C ASP A 56 3.53 14.68 15.55
N GLN A 57 4.36 15.06 16.52
CA GLN A 57 5.62 15.81 16.42
C GLN A 57 6.76 15.01 15.78
N VAL A 58 6.45 14.03 14.93
CA VAL A 58 7.42 13.05 14.39
C VAL A 58 7.70 13.20 12.89
N SER A 59 7.09 14.18 12.20
CA SER A 59 7.47 14.51 10.83
C SER A 59 7.92 15.96 10.76
N GLY A 60 9.23 16.19 10.54
CA GLY A 60 9.80 17.53 10.38
C GLY A 60 9.36 18.28 9.12
N TYR A 61 8.21 17.95 8.51
CA TYR A 61 7.78 18.44 7.20
C TYR A 61 6.26 18.59 7.06
N GLY A 62 5.61 19.35 7.96
CA GLY A 62 4.31 20.02 7.71
C GLY A 62 3.09 19.13 7.39
N PRO A 63 1.92 19.74 7.08
CA PRO A 63 0.66 19.04 6.76
C PRO A 63 0.65 18.32 5.39
N GLY A 64 1.82 18.12 4.76
CA GLY A 64 1.94 17.64 3.38
C GLY A 64 1.97 18.78 2.37
N ASN A 65 1.57 18.50 1.13
CA ASN A 65 1.61 19.46 0.02
C ASN A 65 0.31 20.25 -0.20
N GLU A 66 -0.79 19.93 0.48
CA GLU A 66 -2.09 20.62 0.41
C GLU A 66 -2.60 20.90 -1.02
N GLY A 67 -2.24 20.04 -1.99
CA GLY A 67 -2.60 20.22 -3.40
C GLY A 67 -1.68 21.17 -4.20
N SER A 68 -0.71 21.82 -3.56
CA SER A 68 0.34 22.59 -4.23
C SER A 68 1.35 21.67 -4.93
N TYR A 69 1.56 21.93 -6.23
CA TYR A 69 2.55 21.21 -7.03
C TYR A 69 3.99 21.56 -6.64
N VAL A 70 4.26 22.83 -6.31
CA VAL A 70 5.59 23.32 -5.92
C VAL A 70 6.03 22.64 -4.62
N GLU A 71 5.13 22.59 -3.64
CA GLU A 71 5.40 21.88 -2.38
C GLU A 71 5.55 20.37 -2.59
N LEU A 72 4.74 19.77 -3.46
CA LEU A 72 4.90 18.35 -3.82
C LEU A 72 6.30 18.06 -4.36
N MET A 73 6.81 18.91 -5.26
CA MET A 73 8.13 18.75 -5.84
C MET A 73 9.23 18.97 -4.80
N ARG A 74 9.11 20.00 -3.96
CA ARG A 74 10.04 20.24 -2.84
C ARG A 74 10.12 19.03 -1.91
N LEU A 75 8.98 18.46 -1.51
CA LEU A 75 8.90 17.29 -0.65
C LEU A 75 9.52 16.05 -1.32
N LYS A 76 9.27 15.84 -2.62
CA LYS A 76 9.90 14.75 -3.38
C LYS A 76 11.42 14.89 -3.44
N THR A 77 11.94 16.08 -3.70
CA THR A 77 13.39 16.36 -3.70
C THR A 77 14.02 16.11 -2.33
N LYS A 78 13.30 16.41 -1.26
CA LYS A 78 13.74 16.15 0.13
C LYS A 78 13.51 14.70 0.59
N HIS A 79 13.03 13.82 -0.28
CA HIS A 79 12.66 12.44 0.04
C HIS A 79 11.64 12.32 1.18
N CYS A 80 10.82 13.35 1.40
CA CYS A 80 9.71 13.32 2.34
C CYS A 80 8.62 12.39 1.79
N ARG A 81 8.22 11.40 2.58
CA ARG A 81 7.17 10.43 2.22
C ARG A 81 5.83 10.84 2.85
N ASN A 82 4.73 10.46 2.22
CA ASN A 82 3.41 10.60 2.82
C ASN A 82 3.32 9.67 4.05
N HIS A 83 2.87 10.23 5.18
CA HIS A 83 2.64 9.50 6.42
C HIS A 83 1.46 8.52 6.30
N THR A 84 0.49 8.81 5.43
CA THR A 84 -0.65 7.93 5.17
C THR A 84 -0.30 6.90 4.10
N ALA A 85 -0.52 5.63 4.43
CA ALA A 85 -0.38 4.54 3.48
C ALA A 85 -1.55 4.57 2.48
N PRO A 86 -1.32 4.15 1.21
CA PRO A 86 -2.33 4.28 0.16
C PRO A 86 -3.59 3.44 0.43
N HIS A 87 -3.48 2.34 1.17
CA HIS A 87 -4.63 1.52 1.58
C HIS A 87 -5.58 2.19 2.59
N VAL A 88 -5.14 3.29 3.22
CA VAL A 88 -5.98 4.13 4.08
C VAL A 88 -6.75 5.15 3.24
N LEU A 89 -6.12 5.64 2.16
CA LEU A 89 -6.65 6.69 1.30
C LEU A 89 -7.63 6.16 0.25
N TYR A 90 -7.39 4.95 -0.28
CA TYR A 90 -8.25 4.35 -1.29
C TYR A 90 -8.82 3.02 -0.82
N PHE A 91 -10.00 2.69 -1.34
CA PHE A 91 -10.67 1.42 -1.05
C PHE A 91 -10.00 0.22 -1.74
N ARG A 92 -9.42 0.42 -2.92
CA ARG A 92 -8.68 -0.59 -3.71
C ARG A 92 -7.40 0.04 -4.29
N PRO A 93 -6.40 -0.76 -4.69
CA PRO A 93 -5.18 -0.20 -5.26
C PRO A 93 -5.49 0.57 -6.55
N PRO A 94 -5.10 1.85 -6.66
CA PRO A 94 -5.40 2.66 -7.85
C PRO A 94 -4.58 2.23 -9.07
N THR A 95 -3.50 1.48 -8.85
CA THR A 95 -2.64 0.93 -9.89
C THR A 95 -2.21 -0.48 -9.50
N THR A 96 -1.98 -1.36 -10.48
CA THR A 96 -1.43 -2.71 -10.28
C THR A 96 -0.10 -2.71 -9.51
N ALA A 97 0.70 -1.65 -9.62
CA ALA A 97 1.94 -1.51 -8.86
C ALA A 97 1.73 -1.40 -7.34
N ASN A 98 0.55 -0.93 -6.92
CA ASN A 98 0.19 -0.86 -5.51
C ASN A 98 -0.38 -2.18 -4.99
N GLU A 99 -0.77 -3.10 -5.88
CA GLU A 99 -1.34 -4.39 -5.52
C GLU A 99 -0.43 -5.25 -4.66
N PRO A 100 0.87 -5.49 -4.96
CA PRO A 100 1.73 -6.34 -4.12
C PRO A 100 1.95 -5.79 -2.69
N GLY A 101 1.74 -4.48 -2.47
CA GLY A 101 1.75 -3.85 -1.15
C GLY A 101 0.37 -3.62 -0.52
N TRP A 102 -0.70 -4.09 -1.18
CA TRP A 102 -2.08 -3.86 -0.75
C TRP A 102 -2.54 -4.90 0.26
N PHE A 103 -2.00 -4.83 1.47
CA PHE A 103 -2.41 -5.67 2.60
C PHE A 103 -2.41 -4.89 3.91
N HIS A 104 -3.24 -5.32 4.86
CA HIS A 104 -3.25 -4.76 6.21
C HIS A 104 -2.28 -5.54 7.10
N LYS A 105 -1.51 -4.83 7.91
CA LYS A 105 -0.60 -5.45 8.90
C LYS A 105 -1.37 -6.32 9.90
N ASP A 106 -2.59 -5.91 10.24
CA ASP A 106 -3.41 -6.56 11.27
C ASP A 106 -4.19 -7.78 10.75
N ARG A 107 -4.16 -8.03 9.42
CA ARG A 107 -4.82 -9.18 8.83
C ARG A 107 -3.80 -10.26 8.48
N PRO A 108 -4.09 -11.53 8.79
CA PRO A 108 -3.22 -12.63 8.39
C PRO A 108 -3.07 -12.69 6.86
N LEU A 109 -1.83 -12.52 6.38
CA LEU A 109 -1.46 -12.61 4.96
C LEU A 109 -1.84 -13.96 4.35
N TYR A 110 -1.76 -15.05 5.12
CA TYR A 110 -2.11 -16.39 4.64
C TYR A 110 -3.58 -16.52 4.23
N GLN A 111 -4.50 -15.77 4.86
CA GLN A 111 -5.93 -15.80 4.52
C GLN A 111 -6.24 -14.94 3.29
N THR A 112 -5.61 -13.76 3.20
CA THR A 112 -5.88 -12.79 2.13
C THR A 112 -5.12 -13.10 0.85
N ARG A 113 -3.91 -13.68 0.97
CA ARG A 113 -3.00 -14.01 -0.14
C ARG A 113 -2.26 -15.32 0.13
N PRO A 114 -2.97 -16.46 0.09
CA PRO A 114 -2.36 -17.76 0.38
C PRO A 114 -1.17 -18.07 -0.54
N TRP A 115 -1.20 -17.60 -1.79
CA TRP A 115 -0.10 -17.75 -2.76
C TRP A 115 1.22 -17.09 -2.34
N THR A 116 1.18 -16.08 -1.46
CA THR A 116 2.41 -15.43 -0.94
C THR A 116 3.02 -16.18 0.24
N TYR A 117 2.25 -17.07 0.86
CA TYR A 117 2.65 -17.74 2.07
C TYR A 117 3.39 -19.03 1.75
N VAL A 118 4.61 -19.13 2.26
CA VAL A 118 5.43 -20.34 2.24
C VAL A 118 5.96 -20.53 3.65
N GLU A 119 5.99 -21.77 4.13
CA GLU A 119 6.59 -22.09 5.42
C GLU A 119 8.07 -21.68 5.40
N ARG A 120 8.44 -20.70 6.24
CA ARG A 120 9.81 -20.22 6.31
C ARG A 120 10.61 -21.09 7.27
N LYS A 121 11.73 -21.62 6.81
CA LYS A 121 12.76 -22.24 7.65
C LYS A 121 13.95 -21.28 7.74
N PRO A 122 13.97 -20.35 8.70
CA PRO A 122 15.09 -19.42 8.82
C PRO A 122 16.35 -20.20 9.18
N LYS A 123 17.47 -19.82 8.56
CA LYS A 123 18.78 -20.26 9.04
C LYS A 123 19.04 -19.56 10.38
N ILE A 124 19.08 -20.34 11.45
CA ILE A 124 19.45 -19.85 12.79
C ILE A 124 20.91 -20.24 13.00
N ASN A 125 21.78 -19.25 13.19
CA ASN A 125 23.18 -19.51 13.51
C ASN A 125 23.28 -19.95 14.97
N SER A 126 23.96 -21.07 15.21
CA SER A 126 24.26 -21.51 16.57
C SER A 126 25.29 -20.59 17.22
N GLU A 127 25.39 -20.61 18.55
CA GLU A 127 26.45 -19.89 19.27
C GLU A 127 27.84 -20.31 18.79
N MET A 128 28.01 -21.59 18.41
CA MET A 128 29.26 -22.08 17.83
C MET A 128 29.54 -21.43 16.47
N SER A 129 28.54 -21.34 15.59
CA SER A 129 28.71 -20.63 14.30
C SER A 129 29.05 -19.15 14.52
N ARG A 130 28.41 -18.49 15.49
CA ARG A 130 28.72 -17.08 15.84
C ARG A 130 30.14 -16.92 16.38
N PHE A 131 30.60 -17.87 17.20
CA PHE A 131 31.96 -17.89 17.72
C PHE A 131 32.98 -18.07 16.60
N VAL A 132 32.74 -19.01 15.68
CA VAL A 132 33.60 -19.18 14.50
C VAL A 132 33.65 -17.91 13.66
N ASP A 133 32.50 -17.30 13.39
CA ASP A 133 32.43 -16.03 12.65
C ASP A 133 33.25 -14.93 13.35
N SER A 134 33.18 -14.86 14.70
CA SER A 134 33.97 -13.88 15.46
C SER A 134 35.47 -14.14 15.44
N MET A 135 35.89 -15.42 15.45
CA MET A 135 37.30 -15.80 15.43
C MET A 135 37.88 -15.73 14.01
N ALA A 136 37.07 -15.96 12.98
CA ALA A 136 37.47 -15.78 11.58
C ALA A 136 37.81 -14.32 11.27
N LEU A 137 37.18 -13.35 11.98
CA LEU A 137 37.51 -11.93 11.87
C LEU A 137 38.90 -11.60 12.45
N THR A 138 39.31 -12.27 13.52
CA THR A 138 40.60 -12.01 14.20
C THR A 138 41.73 -12.86 13.63
N ASN A 139 41.45 -14.10 13.24
CA ASN A 139 42.41 -15.03 12.68
C ASN A 139 41.84 -15.68 11.41
N ARG A 140 42.41 -15.31 10.26
CA ARG A 140 41.99 -15.78 8.94
C ARG A 140 42.20 -17.29 8.72
N GLN A 141 43.04 -17.94 9.52
CA GLN A 141 43.27 -19.38 9.48
C GLN A 141 42.38 -20.18 10.44
N PHE A 142 41.56 -19.49 11.25
CA PHE A 142 40.67 -20.16 12.19
C PHE A 142 39.50 -20.83 11.44
N SER A 143 39.45 -22.16 11.51
CA SER A 143 38.40 -23.01 10.98
C SER A 143 37.96 -23.99 12.06
N LEU A 144 36.69 -24.32 12.09
CA LEU A 144 36.16 -25.37 12.95
C LEU A 144 36.03 -26.64 12.11
N PHE A 145 37.13 -27.40 12.08
CA PHE A 145 37.40 -28.62 11.28
C PHE A 145 37.20 -28.48 9.77
#